data_AF-A0A445MXJ2-F1
#
_entry.id   AF-A0A445MXJ2-F1
#
_cell.length_a   1.000
_cell.length_b   1.000
_cell.length_c   1.000
_cell.angle_alpha   90.00
_cell.angle_beta   90.00
_cell.angle_gamma   90.00
#
_symmetry.space_group_name_H-M   'P 1'
#
loop_
_entity.id
_entity.type
_entity.pdbx_description
1 polymer ?
#
loop_
_entity_poly.entity_id
_entity_poly.type
_entity_poly.pdbx_seq_one_letter_code
_entity_poly.pdbx_strand_id
1 'polypeptide(L)'
;MTSQTLSGAPDIAWIREKTRAGQYQISEHVIRFLMAGLLSVSEIETAIQTGEEIEIRKDAVRGESTLIRGLSGDKAIIILCSKGYDDHLIISLTYLTVHPEWAELQSAKLYRGDGMEDSSRKCFFCGGEIRSITVGNFDYRLEGKLYVIKNTPAGLCLQCGEKYVTAETAKKINALIEAGKFSGTEEVRVMQYS
;
A
#
# COMPACT_ATOMS: atom_id res chain seq x y z
N MET A 1 26.06 16.62 6.33
CA MET A 1 25.31 17.64 5.58
C MET A 1 23.87 17.55 6.06
N THR A 2 23.42 18.53 6.83
CA THR A 2 22.10 18.55 7.47
C THR A 2 21.05 18.77 6.39
N SER A 3 20.36 17.71 5.99
CA SER A 3 19.21 17.79 5.09
C SER A 3 18.10 18.54 5.82
N GLN A 4 17.81 19.77 5.39
CA GLN A 4 16.68 20.53 5.89
C GLN A 4 15.41 19.92 5.31
N THR A 5 14.58 19.33 6.16
CA THR A 5 13.18 19.08 5.84
C THR A 5 12.54 20.44 5.54
N LEU A 6 12.10 20.66 4.31
CA LEU A 6 11.28 21.82 3.98
C LEU A 6 10.00 21.73 4.82
N SER A 7 9.84 22.66 5.76
CA SER A 7 8.69 22.67 6.67
C SER A 7 7.39 22.98 5.92
N GLY A 8 6.32 22.26 6.25
CA GLY A 8 4.96 22.52 5.76
C GLY A 8 4.51 21.62 4.62
N ALA A 9 3.21 21.40 4.52
CA ALA A 9 2.59 20.65 3.44
C ALA A 9 2.93 21.25 2.06
N PRO A 10 3.22 20.43 1.02
CA PRO A 10 3.42 20.92 -0.33
C PRO A 10 2.10 21.39 -0.95
N ASP A 11 2.02 22.62 -1.45
CA ASP A 11 0.84 23.06 -2.18
C ASP A 11 0.71 22.35 -3.54
N ILE A 12 -0.50 22.32 -4.09
CA ILE A 12 -0.78 21.64 -5.36
C ILE A 12 0.02 22.17 -6.56
N ALA A 13 0.43 23.44 -6.56
CA ALA A 13 1.20 24.00 -7.66
C ALA A 13 2.63 23.43 -7.66
N TRP A 14 3.28 23.38 -6.49
CA TRP A 14 4.58 22.75 -6.30
C TRP A 14 4.53 21.25 -6.61
N ILE A 15 3.49 20.54 -6.17
CA ILE A 15 3.31 19.11 -6.47
C ILE A 15 3.28 18.89 -7.97
N ARG A 16 2.45 19.66 -8.70
CA ARG A 16 2.33 19.53 -10.16
C ARG A 16 3.63 19.87 -10.89
N GLU A 17 4.38 20.85 -10.42
CA GLU A 17 5.71 21.17 -10.93
C GLU A 17 6.66 19.98 -10.78
N LYS A 18 6.81 19.44 -9.57
CA LYS A 18 7.68 18.30 -9.29
C LYS A 18 7.30 17.05 -10.07
N THR A 19 6.01 16.78 -10.19
CA THR A 19 5.50 15.67 -11.01
C THR A 19 5.89 15.85 -12.49
N ARG A 20 5.69 17.04 -13.08
CA ARG A 20 6.08 17.31 -14.48
C ARG A 20 7.59 17.22 -14.71
N ALA A 21 8.38 17.60 -13.72
CA ALA A 21 9.83 17.52 -13.77
C ALA A 21 10.38 16.10 -13.52
N GLY A 22 9.52 15.11 -13.20
CA GLY A 22 9.95 13.77 -12.79
C GLY A 22 10.69 13.75 -11.45
N GLN A 23 10.59 14.82 -10.66
CA GLN A 23 11.31 15.00 -9.39
C GLN A 23 10.49 14.47 -8.21
N TYR A 24 10.20 13.18 -8.24
CA TYR A 24 9.42 12.55 -7.18
C TYR A 24 9.84 11.10 -6.92
N GLN A 25 9.51 10.62 -5.72
CA GLN A 25 9.69 9.24 -5.31
C GLN A 25 8.33 8.64 -4.95
N ILE A 26 8.20 7.33 -5.17
CA ILE A 26 6.99 6.57 -4.90
C ILE A 26 7.29 5.60 -3.75
N SER A 27 6.46 5.58 -2.71
CA SER A 27 6.64 4.65 -1.60
C SER A 27 6.34 3.21 -2.02
N GLU A 28 6.90 2.24 -1.29
CA GLU A 28 6.57 0.82 -1.48
C GLU A 28 5.06 0.53 -1.42
N HIS A 29 4.33 1.32 -0.64
CA HIS A 29 2.89 1.17 -0.55
C HIS A 29 2.20 1.38 -1.90
N VAL A 30 2.63 2.39 -2.65
CA VAL A 30 2.11 2.70 -3.99
C VAL A 30 2.67 1.71 -5.02
N ILE A 31 3.95 1.32 -4.90
CA ILE A 31 4.60 0.33 -5.79
C ILE A 31 3.79 -0.98 -5.83
N ARG A 32 3.22 -1.44 -4.71
CA ARG A 32 2.37 -2.65 -4.69
C ARG A 32 1.18 -2.56 -5.64
N PHE A 33 0.54 -1.40 -5.77
CA PHE A 33 -0.57 -1.19 -6.72
C PHE A 33 -0.08 -1.14 -8.17
N LEU A 34 1.10 -0.53 -8.39
CA LEU A 34 1.74 -0.51 -9.70
C LEU A 34 2.07 -1.92 -10.19
N MET A 35 2.71 -2.73 -9.34
CA MET A 35 3.10 -4.10 -9.67
C MET A 35 1.90 -5.03 -9.84
N ALA A 36 0.79 -4.76 -9.15
CA ALA A 36 -0.47 -5.48 -9.34
C ALA A 36 -1.23 -5.05 -10.61
N GLY A 37 -0.75 -4.04 -11.36
CA GLY A 37 -1.42 -3.52 -12.55
C GLY A 37 -2.73 -2.76 -12.26
N LEU A 38 -2.98 -2.42 -10.99
CA LEU A 38 -4.19 -1.73 -10.55
C LEU A 38 -4.12 -0.23 -10.83
N LEU A 39 -2.89 0.29 -10.86
CA LEU A 39 -2.55 1.68 -11.04
C LEU A 39 -1.27 1.78 -11.88
N SER A 40 -1.12 2.85 -12.63
CA SER A 40 0.07 3.19 -13.39
C SER A 40 0.61 4.54 -12.95
N VAL A 41 1.90 4.77 -13.21
CA VAL A 41 2.52 6.08 -12.96
C VAL A 41 1.79 7.18 -13.74
N SER A 42 1.46 6.94 -15.01
CA SER A 42 0.72 7.89 -15.84
C SER A 42 -0.66 8.26 -15.29
N GLU A 43 -1.38 7.31 -14.67
CA GLU A 43 -2.66 7.59 -14.03
C GLU A 43 -2.50 8.46 -12.79
N ILE A 44 -1.45 8.22 -11.98
CA ILE A 44 -1.10 9.07 -10.82
C ILE A 44 -0.78 10.49 -11.29
N GLU A 45 0.09 10.63 -12.30
CA GLU A 45 0.48 11.92 -12.85
C GLU A 45 -0.74 12.68 -13.39
N THR A 46 -1.60 12.01 -14.17
CA THR A 46 -2.83 12.59 -14.71
C THR A 46 -3.76 13.10 -13.60
N ALA A 47 -3.96 12.28 -12.55
CA ALA A 47 -4.76 12.65 -11.40
C ALA A 47 -4.17 13.84 -10.61
N ILE A 48 -2.85 13.95 -10.49
CA ILE A 48 -2.20 15.12 -9.87
C ILE A 48 -2.41 16.38 -10.72
N GLN A 49 -2.26 16.28 -12.04
CA GLN A 49 -2.38 17.45 -12.92
C GLN A 49 -3.81 18.00 -12.99
N THR A 50 -4.81 17.13 -12.94
CA THR A 50 -6.23 17.50 -13.12
C THR A 50 -7.00 17.60 -11.81
N GLY A 51 -6.50 16.99 -10.73
CA GLY A 51 -7.18 16.91 -9.45
C GLY A 51 -7.14 18.18 -8.63
N GLU A 52 -7.77 18.10 -7.45
CA GLU A 52 -7.85 19.19 -6.48
C GLU A 52 -7.26 18.76 -5.13
N GLU A 53 -6.71 19.73 -4.41
CA GLU A 53 -6.33 19.56 -3.01
C GLU A 53 -7.60 19.43 -2.17
N ILE A 54 -7.67 18.39 -1.34
CA ILE A 54 -8.85 18.11 -0.51
C ILE A 54 -8.60 18.25 0.99
N GLU A 55 -7.37 18.00 1.44
CA GLU A 55 -7.03 18.00 2.87
C GLU A 55 -5.52 18.16 3.06
N ILE A 56 -5.11 18.85 4.12
CA ILE A 56 -3.75 18.78 4.66
C ILE A 56 -3.77 17.88 5.89
N ARG A 57 -3.03 16.76 5.84
CA ARG A 57 -2.84 15.84 6.96
C ARG A 57 -1.60 16.19 7.75
N LYS A 58 -1.70 16.11 9.07
CA LYS A 58 -0.58 16.34 9.99
C LYS A 58 -0.27 15.07 10.75
N ASP A 59 1.00 14.68 10.75
CA ASP A 59 1.52 13.54 11.48
C ASP A 59 2.73 13.99 12.31
N ALA A 60 2.77 13.59 13.59
CA ALA A 60 3.80 14.03 14.52
C ALA A 60 5.22 13.54 14.13
N VAL A 61 5.31 12.47 13.34
CA VAL A 61 6.58 11.85 12.93
C VAL A 61 6.91 12.21 11.48
N ARG A 62 5.92 12.12 10.58
CA ARG A 62 6.10 12.31 9.13
C ARG A 62 5.94 13.76 8.66
N GLY A 63 5.45 14.64 9.53
CA GLY A 63 5.17 16.03 9.19
C GLY A 63 3.85 16.18 8.45
N GLU A 64 3.77 17.23 7.63
CA GLU A 64 2.54 17.59 6.92
C GLU A 64 2.52 17.02 5.50
N SER A 65 1.34 16.63 5.03
CA SER A 65 1.13 16.04 3.71
C SER A 65 -0.16 16.55 3.09
N THR A 66 -0.16 16.72 1.78
CA THR A 66 -1.29 17.20 1.01
C THR A 66 -2.00 16.02 0.35
N LEU A 67 -3.29 15.93 0.58
CA LEU A 67 -4.15 14.92 -0.03
C LEU A 67 -4.79 15.54 -1.28
N ILE A 68 -4.57 14.91 -2.42
CA ILE A 68 -5.14 15.30 -3.71
C ILE A 68 -6.19 14.26 -4.11
N ARG A 69 -7.34 14.72 -4.62
CA ARG A 69 -8.30 13.87 -5.33
C ARG A 69 -8.28 14.22 -6.81
N GLY A 70 -7.90 13.26 -7.63
CA GLY A 70 -7.89 13.39 -9.08
C GLY A 70 -8.60 12.25 -9.79
N LEU A 71 -8.76 12.41 -11.10
CA LEU A 71 -9.34 11.42 -11.99
C LEU A 71 -8.31 11.01 -13.04
N SER A 72 -8.33 9.73 -13.42
CA SER A 72 -7.69 9.26 -14.64
C SER A 72 -8.62 8.26 -15.32
N GLY A 73 -9.25 8.69 -16.41
CA GLY A 73 -10.38 7.97 -16.99
C GLY A 73 -11.57 7.95 -16.03
N ASP A 74 -12.07 6.75 -15.73
CA ASP A 74 -13.15 6.49 -14.77
C ASP A 74 -12.65 6.25 -13.34
N LYS A 75 -11.33 6.13 -13.13
CA LYS A 75 -10.74 5.90 -11.82
C LYS A 75 -10.59 7.21 -11.05
N ALA A 76 -11.21 7.27 -9.87
CA ALA A 76 -10.89 8.28 -8.87
C ALA A 76 -9.73 7.82 -7.97
N ILE A 77 -8.71 8.66 -7.91
CA ILE A 77 -7.43 8.39 -7.26
C ILE A 77 -7.21 9.46 -6.19
N ILE A 78 -7.04 9.01 -4.96
CA ILE A 78 -6.65 9.85 -3.83
C ILE A 78 -5.16 9.68 -3.59
N ILE A 79 -4.40 10.77 -3.55
CA ILE A 79 -2.94 10.75 -3.57
C ILE A 79 -2.44 11.56 -2.38
N LEU A 80 -1.58 10.97 -1.54
CA LEU A 80 -0.93 11.64 -0.42
C LEU A 80 0.49 12.06 -0.81
N CYS A 81 0.70 13.36 -0.85
CA CYS A 81 1.93 14.01 -1.29
C CYS A 81 2.63 14.70 -0.12
N SER A 82 3.93 14.49 0.03
CA SER A 82 4.74 15.09 1.09
C SER A 82 6.03 15.68 0.52
N LYS A 83 6.64 16.66 1.18
CA LYS A 83 8.00 17.10 0.84
C LYS A 83 8.99 16.09 1.40
N GLY A 84 9.86 15.58 0.54
CA GLY A 84 10.99 14.75 0.90
C GLY A 84 12.24 15.58 1.20
N TYR A 85 13.34 14.86 1.44
CA TYR A 85 14.66 15.47 1.45
C TYR A 85 15.06 15.94 0.05
N ASP A 86 15.97 16.89 -0.03
CA ASP A 86 16.53 17.42 -1.28
C ASP A 86 15.47 17.91 -2.29
N ASP A 87 14.39 18.50 -1.77
CA ASP A 87 13.31 19.13 -2.57
C ASP A 87 12.63 18.17 -3.57
N HIS A 88 12.58 16.88 -3.24
CA HIS A 88 11.81 15.88 -3.97
C HIS A 88 10.38 15.75 -3.43
N LEU A 89 9.43 15.51 -4.32
CA LEU A 89 8.06 15.13 -3.95
C LEU A 89 8.04 13.65 -3.53
N ILE A 90 7.38 13.32 -2.42
CA ILE A 90 7.12 11.93 -2.02
C ILE A 90 5.63 11.64 -2.23
N ILE A 91 5.34 10.67 -3.10
CA ILE A 91 4.01 10.09 -3.28
C ILE A 91 3.93 8.87 -2.36
N SER A 92 3.39 9.08 -1.16
CA SER A 92 3.50 8.12 -0.06
C SER A 92 2.35 7.12 -0.01
N LEU A 93 1.19 7.46 -0.56
CA LEU A 93 -0.01 6.64 -0.49
C LEU A 93 -0.99 7.01 -1.62
N THR A 94 -1.53 6.01 -2.29
CA THR A 94 -2.57 6.19 -3.31
C THR A 94 -3.75 5.28 -2.99
N TYR A 95 -4.93 5.84 -2.79
CA TYR A 95 -6.17 5.07 -2.68
C TYR A 95 -6.92 5.15 -3.99
N LEU A 96 -7.36 4.00 -4.49
CA LEU A 96 -8.37 3.95 -5.53
C LEU A 96 -9.73 3.96 -4.86
N THR A 97 -10.62 4.89 -5.22
CA THR A 97 -12.01 4.81 -4.76
C THR A 97 -12.70 3.75 -5.61
N VAL A 98 -12.53 2.50 -5.19
CA VAL A 98 -13.22 1.26 -5.58
C VAL A 98 -13.55 1.12 -7.08
N HIS A 99 -12.76 0.32 -7.78
CA HIS A 99 -13.17 -0.27 -9.06
C HIS A 99 -14.30 -1.31 -8.80
N PRO A 100 -15.38 -1.34 -9.59
CA PRO A 100 -16.51 -2.29 -9.41
C PRO A 100 -16.09 -3.76 -9.33
N GLU A 101 -14.98 -4.15 -9.94
CA GLU A 101 -14.45 -5.51 -9.87
C GLU A 101 -14.00 -5.94 -8.46
N TRP A 102 -13.74 -4.98 -7.56
CA TRP A 102 -13.48 -5.28 -6.14
C TRP A 102 -14.77 -5.62 -5.38
N ALA A 103 -15.95 -5.33 -5.95
CA ALA A 103 -17.23 -5.79 -5.42
C ALA A 103 -17.44 -7.30 -5.66
N GLU A 104 -16.83 -7.89 -6.69
CA GLU A 104 -16.87 -9.34 -6.89
C GLU A 104 -15.95 -10.08 -5.92
N LEU A 105 -14.79 -9.51 -5.58
CA LEU A 105 -13.98 -10.05 -4.48
C LEU A 105 -14.75 -10.04 -3.16
N GLN A 106 -15.61 -9.04 -2.91
CA GLN A 106 -16.50 -8.95 -1.74
C GLN A 106 -17.62 -10.01 -1.72
N SER A 107 -17.85 -10.76 -2.81
CA SER A 107 -18.96 -11.73 -2.92
C SER A 107 -18.68 -13.06 -2.21
N ALA A 108 -18.77 -13.04 -0.88
CA ALA A 108 -19.28 -14.08 0.03
C ALA A 108 -18.79 -15.56 -0.04
N LYS A 109 -17.88 -15.97 -0.94
CA LYS A 109 -17.40 -17.38 -1.03
C LYS A 109 -15.94 -17.61 -0.62
N LEU A 110 -15.14 -16.56 -0.47
CA LEU A 110 -13.72 -16.65 -0.08
C LEU A 110 -13.45 -16.28 1.39
N TYR A 111 -14.49 -15.88 2.14
CA TYR A 111 -14.39 -15.31 3.48
C TYR A 111 -14.96 -16.25 4.55
N ARG A 112 -14.22 -17.31 4.86
CA ARG A 112 -14.36 -17.98 6.17
C ARG A 112 -12.99 -18.04 6.81
N GLY A 113 -12.84 -17.32 7.91
CA GLY A 113 -11.64 -17.30 8.72
C GLY A 113 -11.97 -16.67 10.07
N ASP A 114 -12.14 -17.52 11.08
CA ASP A 114 -12.07 -17.10 12.48
C ASP A 114 -10.59 -16.84 12.77
N GLY A 115 -10.19 -15.59 13.03
CA GLY A 115 -8.75 -15.32 13.15
C GLY A 115 -8.24 -13.92 13.48
N MET A 116 -9.08 -12.93 13.75
CA MET A 116 -8.62 -11.70 14.40
C MET A 116 -9.56 -11.33 15.53
N GLU A 117 -8.98 -11.13 16.73
CA GLU A 117 -9.69 -10.55 17.87
C GLU A 117 -10.27 -9.17 17.49
N ASP A 118 -11.46 -8.90 17.99
CA ASP A 118 -12.32 -7.78 17.59
C ASP A 118 -11.73 -6.38 17.84
N SER A 119 -10.67 -6.30 18.64
CA SER A 119 -10.10 -5.07 19.18
C SER A 119 -9.37 -4.19 18.16
N SER A 120 -9.20 -4.64 16.91
CA SER A 120 -8.44 -3.91 15.87
C SER A 120 -9.14 -3.92 14.50
N ARG A 121 -10.43 -3.55 14.43
CA ARG A 121 -11.13 -3.33 13.13
C ARG A 121 -10.63 -2.10 12.35
N LYS A 122 -9.66 -1.37 12.87
CA LYS A 122 -9.09 -0.15 12.27
C LYS A 122 -7.61 -0.34 11.98
N CYS A 123 -7.19 -0.04 10.76
CA CYS A 123 -5.81 -0.09 10.33
C CYS A 123 -4.99 0.93 11.10
N PHE A 124 -3.93 0.46 11.75
CA PHE A 124 -2.99 1.31 12.47
C PHE A 124 -2.37 2.39 11.57
N PHE A 125 -2.14 2.08 10.29
CA PHE A 125 -1.44 2.99 9.38
C PHE A 125 -2.35 4.05 8.75
N CYS A 126 -3.59 3.71 8.40
CA CYS A 126 -4.48 4.63 7.67
C CYS A 126 -5.83 4.90 8.34
N GLY A 127 -6.16 4.22 9.44
CA GLY A 127 -7.47 4.31 10.09
C GLY A 127 -8.60 3.57 9.35
N GLY A 128 -8.27 2.83 8.28
CA GLY A 128 -9.23 2.12 7.45
C GLY A 128 -9.82 0.87 8.07
N GLU A 129 -10.94 0.39 7.54
CA GLU A 129 -11.57 -0.82 8.05
C GLU A 129 -10.75 -2.07 7.69
N ILE A 130 -10.53 -2.92 8.70
CA ILE A 130 -9.91 -4.24 8.55
C ILE A 130 -11.01 -5.30 8.49
N ARG A 131 -10.88 -6.22 7.52
CA ARG A 131 -11.71 -7.41 7.41
C ARG A 131 -10.86 -8.65 7.64
N SER A 132 -11.37 -9.60 8.42
CA SER A 132 -10.78 -10.93 8.54
C SER A 132 -10.97 -11.69 7.23
N ILE A 133 -9.87 -12.21 6.69
CA ILE A 133 -9.80 -12.93 5.42
C ILE A 133 -8.85 -14.12 5.54
N THR A 134 -8.87 -15.00 4.54
CA THR A 134 -7.83 -15.99 4.32
C THR A 134 -7.09 -15.60 3.05
N VAL A 135 -5.84 -15.17 3.19
CA VAL A 135 -5.01 -14.74 2.05
C VAL A 135 -4.54 -15.98 1.29
N GLY A 136 -4.79 -16.01 -0.01
CA GLY A 136 -4.33 -17.09 -0.88
C GLY A 136 -2.81 -17.25 -0.85
N ASN A 137 -2.07 -16.15 -1.00
CA ASN A 137 -0.61 -16.10 -0.95
C ASN A 137 -0.14 -15.02 0.04
N PHE A 138 0.59 -15.44 1.08
CA PHE A 138 1.32 -14.54 1.97
C PHE A 138 2.82 -14.69 1.72
N ASP A 139 3.40 -13.68 1.06
CA ASP A 139 4.80 -13.67 0.69
C ASP A 139 5.64 -13.22 1.90
N TYR A 140 6.49 -14.11 2.40
CA TYR A 140 7.32 -13.88 3.57
C TYR A 140 8.79 -14.05 3.21
N ARG A 141 9.59 -13.02 3.50
CA ARG A 141 11.04 -13.08 3.32
C ARG A 141 11.73 -13.24 4.66
N LEU A 142 12.45 -14.35 4.83
CA LEU A 142 13.26 -14.64 5.99
C LEU A 142 14.70 -14.91 5.54
N GLU A 143 15.64 -14.09 6.02
CA GLU A 143 17.07 -14.19 5.68
C GLU A 143 17.33 -14.24 4.16
N GLY A 144 16.61 -13.41 3.41
CA GLY A 144 16.73 -13.32 1.95
C GLY A 144 16.01 -14.42 1.16
N LYS A 145 15.51 -15.48 1.81
CA LYS A 145 14.72 -16.53 1.18
C LYS A 145 13.24 -16.15 1.12
N LEU A 146 12.60 -16.39 -0.03
CA LEU A 146 11.17 -16.18 -0.21
C LEU A 146 10.40 -17.46 0.15
N TYR A 147 9.42 -17.31 1.03
CA TYR A 147 8.44 -18.33 1.39
C TYR A 147 7.05 -17.84 0.96
N VAL A 148 6.31 -18.69 0.27
CA VAL A 148 4.92 -18.40 -0.14
C VAL A 148 4.00 -19.22 0.75
N ILE A 149 3.39 -18.58 1.77
CA ILE A 149 2.48 -19.27 2.69
C ILE A 149 1.06 -19.21 2.14
N LYS A 150 0.52 -20.39 1.82
CA LYS A 150 -0.83 -20.51 1.28
C LYS A 150 -1.90 -20.49 2.36
N ASN A 151 -3.06 -19.94 2.04
CA ASN A 151 -4.27 -19.98 2.88
C ASN A 151 -4.03 -19.44 4.29
N THR A 152 -3.38 -18.27 4.39
CA THR A 152 -2.97 -17.68 5.67
C THR A 152 -4.11 -16.83 6.24
N PRO A 153 -4.62 -17.12 7.45
CA PRO A 153 -5.57 -16.24 8.13
C PRO A 153 -4.94 -14.86 8.38
N ALA A 154 -5.61 -13.79 7.99
CA ALA A 154 -5.13 -12.42 8.19
C ALA A 154 -6.29 -11.41 8.24
N GLY A 155 -6.06 -10.25 8.84
CA GLY A 155 -6.86 -9.06 8.58
C GLY A 155 -6.32 -8.32 7.36
N LEU A 156 -7.18 -7.91 6.45
CA LEU A 156 -6.84 -7.04 5.34
C LEU A 156 -7.50 -5.68 5.52
N CYS A 157 -6.71 -4.61 5.51
CA CYS A 157 -7.26 -3.28 5.36
C CYS A 157 -7.75 -3.10 3.92
N LEU A 158 -9.05 -2.87 3.74
CA LEU A 158 -9.64 -2.71 2.40
C LEU A 158 -9.27 -1.38 1.72
N GLN A 159 -8.68 -0.44 2.45
CA GLN A 159 -8.27 0.86 1.90
C GLN A 159 -6.82 0.84 1.42
N CYS A 160 -5.90 0.34 2.26
CA CYS A 160 -4.47 0.39 1.98
C CYS A 160 -3.86 -0.99 1.64
N GLY A 161 -4.62 -2.08 1.81
CA GLY A 161 -4.13 -3.42 1.52
C GLY A 161 -3.14 -3.98 2.55
N GLU A 162 -2.94 -3.30 3.69
CA GLU A 162 -2.12 -3.81 4.77
C GLU A 162 -2.70 -5.12 5.31
N LYS A 163 -1.83 -6.13 5.44
CA LYS A 163 -2.17 -7.46 5.95
C LYS A 163 -1.67 -7.60 7.38
N TYR A 164 -2.56 -7.97 8.28
CA TYR A 164 -2.27 -8.21 9.69
C TYR A 164 -2.40 -9.71 9.97
N VAL A 165 -1.35 -10.34 10.48
CA VAL A 165 -1.42 -11.70 11.02
C VAL A 165 -1.34 -11.66 12.53
N THR A 166 -2.03 -12.57 13.21
CA THR A 166 -1.93 -12.68 14.67
C THR A 166 -0.56 -13.20 15.08
N ALA A 167 -0.18 -12.97 16.34
CA ALA A 167 1.04 -13.54 16.90
C ALA A 167 1.04 -15.08 16.82
N GLU A 168 -0.12 -15.72 16.97
CA GLU A 168 -0.26 -17.18 16.79
C GLU A 168 0.04 -17.59 15.35
N THR A 169 -0.55 -16.91 14.37
CA THR A 169 -0.32 -17.19 12.95
C THR A 169 1.16 -17.02 12.59
N ALA A 170 1.79 -15.93 13.05
CA ALA A 170 3.21 -15.68 12.83
C ALA A 170 4.11 -16.77 13.45
N LYS A 171 3.83 -17.19 14.69
CA LYS A 171 4.56 -18.30 15.35
C LYS A 171 4.40 -19.61 14.58
N LYS A 172 3.20 -19.90 14.09
CA LYS A 172 2.92 -21.11 13.31
C LYS A 172 3.69 -21.11 11.99
N ILE A 173 3.76 -19.97 11.30
CA ILE A 173 4.54 -19.83 10.07
C ILE A 173 6.01 -20.14 10.33
N ASN A 174 6.62 -19.55 11.37
CA ASN A 174 8.01 -19.80 11.72
C ASN A 174 8.26 -21.27 12.07
N ALA A 175 7.39 -21.88 12.88
CA ALA A 175 7.52 -23.29 13.24
C ALA A 175 7.44 -24.23 12.03
N LEU A 176 6.63 -23.90 11.02
CA LEU A 176 6.55 -24.67 9.77
C LEU A 176 7.83 -24.54 8.94
N ILE A 177 8.41 -23.33 8.88
CA ILE A 177 9.68 -23.07 8.19
C ILE A 177 10.83 -23.81 8.87
N GLU A 178 10.94 -23.71 10.20
CA GLU A 178 11.96 -24.40 11.00
C GLU A 178 11.86 -25.91 10.88
N ALA A 179 10.64 -26.45 10.87
CA ALA A 179 10.41 -27.88 10.69
C ALA A 179 10.58 -28.36 9.24
N GLY A 180 10.82 -27.47 8.28
CA GLY A 180 10.94 -27.79 6.85
C GLY A 180 9.67 -28.42 6.25
N LYS A 181 8.49 -28.12 6.81
CA LYS A 181 7.21 -28.72 6.40
C LYS A 181 6.61 -28.01 5.18
N PHE A 182 7.29 -28.11 4.04
CA PHE A 182 6.83 -27.51 2.79
C PHE A 182 5.87 -28.44 2.04
N SER A 183 4.78 -27.88 1.51
CA SER A 183 3.81 -28.61 0.68
C SER A 183 4.19 -28.65 -0.81
N GLY A 184 5.19 -27.88 -1.23
CA GLY A 184 5.63 -27.79 -2.61
C GLY A 184 6.59 -26.62 -2.86
N THR A 185 6.83 -26.33 -4.13
CA THR A 185 7.61 -25.17 -4.61
C THR A 185 6.82 -24.46 -5.70
N GLU A 186 7.06 -23.16 -5.87
CA GLU A 186 6.50 -22.37 -6.97
C GLU A 186 7.62 -21.75 -7.79
N GLU A 187 7.44 -21.71 -9.11
CA GLU A 187 8.35 -20.99 -10.00
C GLU A 187 8.13 -19.48 -9.84
N VAL A 188 9.20 -18.77 -9.49
CA VAL A 188 9.17 -17.31 -9.32
C VAL A 188 10.07 -16.69 -10.37
N ARG A 189 9.48 -15.87 -11.23
CA ARG A 189 10.23 -15.10 -12.23
C ARG A 189 10.97 -13.95 -11.56
N VAL A 190 12.28 -13.90 -11.76
CA VAL A 190 13.15 -12.84 -11.24
C VAL A 190 13.64 -11.98 -12.39
N MET A 191 13.49 -10.66 -12.27
CA MET A 191 13.95 -9.68 -13.24
C MET A 191 15.03 -8.82 -12.61
N GLN A 192 16.10 -8.55 -13.38
CA GLN A 192 17.11 -7.57 -13.02
C GLN A 192 16.76 -6.24 -13.69
N TYR A 193 16.80 -5.16 -12.92
CA TYR A 193 16.44 -3.82 -13.41
C TYR A 193 17.47 -3.22 -14.40
N SER A 194 18.67 -3.82 -14.51
CA SER A 194 19.86 -3.29 -15.20
C SER A 194 19.59 -2.64 -16.56
#